data_AF-A0A938S1C4-F1
#
_entry.id   AF-A0A938S1C4-F1
#
_cell.length_a   1.000
_cell.length_b   1.000
_cell.length_c   1.000
_cell.angle_alpha   90.00
_cell.angle_beta   90.00
_cell.angle_gamma   90.00
#
_symmetry.space_group_name_H-M   'P 1'
#
loop_
_entity.id
_entity.type
_entity.pdbx_description
1 polymer ?
#
loop_
_entity_poly.entity_id
_entity_poly.type
_entity_poly.pdbx_seq_one_letter_code
_entity_poly.pdbx_strand_id
1 'polypeptide(L)'
;MAFTGKATYSAGTTLPELAEDVSDLVHVISPHDTPLLDVLGDPLHEATSPRHEWLEDELLPNRDAIDDATWVNPDADTTFNVDHGSRFRIGDQIQVQGSEELMLVTGVNANALTVVRGYAGTTPENLADNQVLTILGNAALEGADKPT
;
A
#
# COMPACT_ATOMS: atom_id res chain seq x y z
N MET A 1 -8.00 60.29 -10.40
CA MET A 1 -6.57 60.13 -10.07
C MET A 1 -5.95 59.17 -11.08
N ALA A 2 -4.73 59.45 -11.55
CA ALA A 2 -4.10 58.73 -12.66
C ALA A 2 -3.44 57.40 -12.21
N PHE A 3 -3.47 56.41 -13.09
CA PHE A 3 -2.80 55.11 -12.91
C PHE A 3 -1.28 55.29 -12.95
N THR A 4 -0.63 55.09 -11.80
CA THR A 4 0.84 55.15 -11.64
C THR A 4 1.41 53.74 -11.75
N GLY A 5 1.62 53.25 -12.98
CA GLY A 5 2.12 51.89 -13.23
C GLY A 5 3.54 51.64 -12.73
N LYS A 6 3.69 51.32 -11.44
CA LYS A 6 4.92 50.72 -10.89
C LYS A 6 4.71 49.23 -10.70
N ALA A 7 5.58 48.42 -11.31
CA ALA A 7 5.59 46.98 -11.13
C ALA A 7 6.37 46.62 -9.85
N THR A 8 5.89 45.61 -9.11
CA THR A 8 6.35 45.24 -7.76
C THR A 8 7.86 45.02 -7.65
N TYR A 9 8.51 44.53 -8.71
CA TYR A 9 9.96 44.27 -8.77
C TYR A 9 10.84 45.51 -9.01
N SER A 10 10.25 46.71 -9.13
CA SER A 10 10.96 47.98 -9.32
C SER A 10 11.00 48.87 -8.06
N ALA A 11 10.51 48.37 -6.92
CA ALA A 11 10.51 49.10 -5.66
C ALA A 11 11.89 49.00 -4.98
N GLY A 12 12.53 50.15 -4.72
CA GLY A 12 13.77 50.24 -3.95
C GLY A 12 13.55 49.98 -2.45
N THR A 13 14.64 49.85 -1.70
CA THR A 13 14.73 49.45 -0.26
C THR A 13 14.01 50.36 0.75
N THR A 14 13.24 51.35 0.27
CA THR A 14 12.54 52.36 1.08
C THR A 14 11.02 52.32 0.93
N LEU A 15 10.46 51.41 0.11
CA LEU A 15 9.03 51.10 0.10
C LEU A 15 8.78 49.84 0.95
N PRO A 16 7.69 49.79 1.74
CA PRO A 16 7.32 48.55 2.41
C PRO A 16 7.10 47.49 1.31
N GLU A 17 7.89 46.43 1.35
CA GLU A 17 7.73 45.28 0.46
C GLU A 17 6.28 44.84 0.54
N LEU A 18 5.56 44.82 -0.59
CA LEU A 18 4.23 44.22 -0.64
C LEU A 18 4.44 42.70 -0.58
N ALA A 19 4.72 42.21 0.63
CA ALA A 19 4.77 40.79 0.92
C ALA A 19 3.34 40.25 0.79
N GLU A 20 3.19 39.12 0.11
CA GLU A 20 1.93 38.37 0.14
C GLU A 20 1.73 37.87 1.56
N ASP A 21 0.64 38.28 2.18
CA ASP A 21 0.33 37.91 3.56
C ASP A 21 -0.10 36.44 3.61
N VAL A 22 0.89 35.56 3.75
CA VAL A 22 0.70 34.12 3.92
C VAL A 22 0.48 33.75 5.39
N SER A 23 0.26 34.72 6.29
CA SER A 23 0.03 34.43 7.71
C SER A 23 -1.17 33.52 7.93
N ASP A 24 -2.22 33.64 7.11
CA ASP A 24 -3.40 32.75 7.13
C ASP A 24 -3.03 31.29 6.78
N LEU A 25 -2.21 31.08 5.75
CA LEU A 25 -1.70 29.76 5.37
C LEU A 25 -0.74 29.16 6.41
N VAL A 26 0.07 30.01 7.06
CA VAL A 26 0.98 29.60 8.13
C VAL A 26 0.21 29.29 9.41
N HIS A 27 -0.89 29.99 9.69
CA HIS A 27 -1.81 29.70 10.80
C HIS A 27 -2.47 28.33 10.64
N VAL A 28 -2.88 27.95 9.42
CA VAL A 28 -3.45 26.62 9.14
C VAL A 28 -2.49 25.46 9.47
N ILE A 29 -1.18 25.69 9.45
CA ILE A 29 -0.13 24.69 9.72
C ILE A 29 0.49 24.91 11.11
N SER A 30 0.00 25.88 11.88
CA SER A 30 0.52 26.19 13.21
C SER A 30 0.30 24.99 14.13
N PRO A 31 1.35 24.45 14.78
CA PRO A 31 1.21 23.37 15.76
C PRO A 31 0.32 23.72 16.96
N HIS A 32 0.02 25.01 17.13
CA HIS A 32 -0.79 25.55 18.22
C HIS A 32 -2.26 25.72 17.84
N ASP A 33 -2.57 25.77 16.54
CA ASP A 33 -3.95 25.81 16.07
C ASP A 33 -4.38 24.37 15.80
N THR A 34 -5.39 23.91 16.54
CA THR A 34 -5.92 22.55 16.44
C THR A 34 -7.29 22.59 15.78
N PRO A 35 -7.38 22.91 14.47
CA PRO A 35 -8.66 23.16 13.79
C PRO A 35 -9.60 21.97 13.84
N LEU A 36 -9.05 20.74 13.86
CA LEU A 36 -9.85 19.54 14.05
C LEU A 36 -10.48 19.46 15.45
N LEU A 37 -9.74 19.84 16.50
CA LEU A 37 -10.27 19.86 17.88
C LEU A 37 -11.28 20.99 18.06
N ASP A 38 -11.08 22.13 17.39
CA ASP A 38 -12.05 23.23 17.38
C ASP A 38 -13.37 22.82 16.71
N VAL A 39 -13.31 22.09 15.58
CA VAL A 39 -14.50 21.55 14.90
C VAL A 39 -15.19 20.45 15.71
N LEU A 40 -14.42 19.56 16.36
CA LEU A 40 -14.97 18.54 17.26
C LEU A 40 -15.62 19.16 18.51
N GLY A 41 -15.05 20.26 18.99
CA GLY A 41 -15.52 21.04 20.11
C GLY A 41 -15.35 20.36 21.47
N ASP A 42 -15.74 21.07 22.52
CA ASP A 42 -15.74 20.52 23.88
C ASP A 42 -16.94 19.57 24.07
N PRO A 43 -16.74 18.42 24.75
CA PRO A 43 -17.84 17.52 25.04
C PRO A 43 -18.85 18.20 25.98
N LEU A 44 -20.14 18.15 25.59
CA LEU A 44 -21.23 18.75 26.38
C LEU A 44 -21.38 18.12 27.78
N HIS A 45 -20.86 16.90 27.96
CA HIS A 45 -20.92 16.16 29.22
C HIS A 45 -19.59 15.47 29.51
N GLU A 46 -19.25 15.38 30.79
CA GLU A 46 -18.10 14.61 31.25
C GLU A 46 -18.26 13.10 30.95
N ALA A 47 -17.17 12.46 30.54
CA ALA A 47 -17.15 11.02 30.34
C ALA A 47 -17.10 10.30 31.70
N THR A 48 -18.23 9.76 32.15
CA THR A 48 -18.35 9.08 33.46
C THR A 48 -17.95 7.61 33.43
N SER A 49 -17.74 7.04 32.23
CA SER A 49 -17.33 5.64 32.06
C SER A 49 -16.41 5.49 30.85
N PRO A 50 -15.08 5.64 31.01
CA PRO A 50 -14.15 5.45 29.91
C PRO A 50 -14.09 3.96 29.54
N ARG A 51 -14.61 3.62 28.35
CA ARG A 51 -14.44 2.29 27.75
C ARG A 51 -13.06 2.23 27.11
N HIS A 52 -12.18 1.43 27.70
CA HIS A 52 -10.88 1.11 27.11
C HIS A 52 -11.09 -0.12 26.23
N GLU A 53 -11.00 0.06 24.92
CA GLU A 53 -10.92 -1.05 23.97
C GLU A 53 -9.53 -1.06 23.35
N TRP A 54 -8.94 -2.25 23.29
CA TRP A 54 -7.75 -2.48 22.51
C TRP A 54 -8.23 -2.69 21.08
N LEU A 55 -7.93 -1.75 20.18
CA LEU A 55 -8.05 -1.99 18.75
C LEU A 55 -6.86 -2.88 18.36
N GLU A 56 -7.06 -4.19 18.46
CA GLU A 56 -6.12 -5.15 17.87
C GLU A 56 -6.40 -5.18 16.37
N ASP A 57 -5.43 -4.74 15.58
CA ASP A 57 -5.40 -4.98 14.14
C ASP A 57 -4.52 -6.21 13.91
N GLU A 58 -4.99 -7.14 13.08
CA GLU A 58 -4.23 -8.34 12.72
C GLU A 58 -3.57 -8.13 11.37
N LEU A 59 -2.27 -8.42 11.29
CA LEU A 59 -1.57 -8.41 10.01
C LEU A 59 -2.24 -9.42 9.07
N LEU A 60 -2.57 -8.97 7.86
CA LEU A 60 -3.01 -9.88 6.81
C LEU A 60 -1.94 -10.99 6.62
N PRO A 61 -2.34 -12.27 6.64
CA PRO A 61 -1.39 -13.37 6.52
C PRO A 61 -0.71 -13.33 5.15
N ASN A 62 0.62 -13.27 5.17
CA ASN A 62 1.46 -13.30 3.96
C ASN A 62 2.03 -14.70 3.66
N ARG A 63 1.50 -15.72 4.31
CA ARG A 63 1.88 -17.12 4.12
C ARG A 63 0.65 -17.98 3.91
N ASP A 64 0.82 -19.05 3.17
CA ASP A 64 -0.18 -20.11 2.99
C ASP A 64 0.52 -21.44 2.70
N ALA A 65 -0.23 -22.52 2.47
CA ALA A 65 0.32 -23.78 1.99
C ALA A 65 -0.27 -24.15 0.62
N ILE A 66 0.54 -24.86 -0.16
CA ILE A 66 0.11 -25.51 -1.39
C ILE A 66 -0.76 -26.72 -1.03
N ASP A 67 -1.92 -26.88 -1.69
CA ASP A 67 -2.87 -27.98 -1.52
C ASP A 67 -3.15 -28.63 -2.89
N ASP A 68 -2.15 -29.30 -3.45
CA ASP A 68 -2.27 -29.96 -4.74
C ASP A 68 -1.55 -31.32 -4.75
N ALA A 69 -2.23 -32.32 -5.30
CA ALA A 69 -1.78 -33.69 -5.34
C ALA A 69 -1.10 -34.08 -6.67
N THR A 70 -1.17 -33.21 -7.68
CA THR A 70 -0.71 -33.54 -9.05
C THR A 70 0.40 -32.61 -9.52
N TRP A 71 1.54 -33.23 -9.90
CA TRP A 71 2.73 -32.54 -10.38
C TRP A 71 3.29 -33.31 -11.58
N VAL A 72 3.53 -32.63 -12.70
CA VAL A 72 4.12 -33.22 -13.91
C VAL A 72 5.57 -32.79 -14.04
N ASN A 73 5.83 -31.50 -14.16
CA ASN A 73 7.17 -30.93 -14.12
C ASN A 73 7.14 -29.43 -13.77
N PRO A 74 8.25 -28.90 -13.20
CA PRO A 74 8.35 -27.51 -12.80
C PRO A 74 8.04 -26.47 -13.88
N ASP A 75 8.40 -26.70 -15.14
CA ASP A 75 8.19 -25.74 -16.23
C ASP A 75 6.75 -25.72 -16.77
N ALA A 76 6.03 -26.84 -16.63
CA ALA A 76 4.69 -27.04 -17.18
C ALA A 76 3.57 -26.85 -16.14
N ASP A 77 3.88 -27.05 -14.86
CA ASP A 77 2.93 -26.90 -13.76
C ASP A 77 2.76 -25.41 -13.41
N THR A 78 2.03 -24.68 -14.26
CA THR A 78 1.75 -23.25 -14.11
C THR A 78 0.48 -22.98 -13.31
N THR A 79 -0.22 -24.01 -12.87
CA THR A 79 -1.45 -23.90 -12.07
C THR A 79 -1.41 -24.91 -10.94
N PHE A 80 -1.71 -24.45 -9.73
CA PHE A 80 -1.84 -25.31 -8.56
C PHE A 80 -2.79 -24.69 -7.54
N ASN A 81 -3.34 -25.52 -6.67
CA ASN A 81 -4.22 -25.07 -5.58
C ASN A 81 -3.44 -24.70 -4.32
N VAL A 82 -4.01 -23.77 -3.55
CA VAL A 82 -3.56 -23.37 -2.21
C VAL A 82 -4.72 -23.46 -1.22
N ASP A 83 -4.42 -23.49 0.07
CA ASP A 83 -5.45 -23.56 1.11
C ASP A 83 -6.41 -22.34 1.07
N HIS A 84 -5.86 -21.13 0.86
CA HIS A 84 -6.57 -19.86 0.95
C HIS A 84 -6.23 -18.91 -0.21
N GLY A 85 -6.85 -19.12 -1.37
CA GLY A 85 -6.59 -18.29 -2.55
C GLY A 85 -6.96 -16.81 -2.38
N SER A 86 -7.83 -16.47 -1.43
CA SER A 86 -8.19 -15.08 -1.09
C SER A 86 -7.05 -14.24 -0.52
N ARG A 87 -5.93 -14.86 -0.13
CA ARG A 87 -4.72 -14.16 0.34
C ARG A 87 -3.89 -13.59 -0.82
N PHE A 88 -4.08 -14.11 -2.03
CA PHE A 88 -3.26 -13.80 -3.20
C PHE A 88 -3.99 -12.83 -4.14
N ARG A 89 -3.21 -12.01 -4.83
CA ARG A 89 -3.68 -11.11 -5.89
C ARG A 89 -2.87 -11.31 -7.15
N ILE A 90 -3.46 -10.92 -8.28
CA ILE A 90 -2.74 -10.88 -9.55
C ILE A 90 -1.59 -9.86 -9.42
N GLY A 91 -0.41 -10.27 -9.86
CA GLY A 91 0.84 -9.50 -9.74
C GLY A 91 1.65 -9.82 -8.50
N ASP A 92 1.18 -10.67 -7.58
CA ASP A 92 1.98 -11.05 -6.41
C ASP A 92 3.18 -11.91 -6.80
N GLN A 93 4.34 -11.58 -6.25
CA GLN A 93 5.52 -12.43 -6.25
C GLN A 93 5.46 -13.36 -5.05
N ILE A 94 5.57 -14.66 -5.33
CA ILE A 94 5.46 -15.71 -4.34
C ILE A 94 6.69 -16.61 -4.39
N GLN A 95 7.03 -17.19 -3.25
CA GLN A 95 8.18 -18.08 -3.11
C GLN A 95 7.86 -19.19 -2.12
N VAL A 96 8.23 -20.42 -2.47
CA VAL A 96 8.16 -21.56 -1.56
C VAL A 96 9.30 -21.47 -0.55
N GLN A 97 9.01 -21.75 0.72
CA GLN A 97 10.01 -21.72 1.77
C GLN A 97 11.15 -22.70 1.47
N GLY A 98 12.37 -22.15 1.35
CA GLY A 98 13.57 -22.92 1.07
C GLY A 98 13.87 -23.15 -0.41
N SER A 99 13.01 -22.66 -1.32
CA SER A 99 13.26 -22.65 -2.77
C SER A 99 13.94 -21.36 -3.21
N GLU A 100 14.79 -21.43 -4.24
CA GLU A 100 15.34 -20.23 -4.90
C GLU A 100 14.43 -19.72 -6.02
N GLU A 101 13.36 -20.46 -6.34
CA GLU A 101 12.38 -20.09 -7.36
C GLU A 101 11.50 -18.91 -6.89
N LEU A 102 11.43 -17.88 -7.73
CA LEU A 102 10.39 -16.85 -7.65
C LEU A 102 9.31 -17.17 -8.68
N MET A 103 8.05 -17.06 -8.28
CA MET A 103 6.92 -17.18 -9.19
C MET A 103 6.09 -15.89 -9.17
N LEU A 104 5.49 -15.56 -10.31
CA LEU A 104 4.58 -14.42 -10.43
C LEU A 104 3.14 -14.90 -10.63
N VAL A 105 2.23 -14.49 -9.75
CA VAL A 105 0.80 -14.78 -9.88
C VAL A 105 0.20 -13.97 -11.03
N THR A 106 -0.43 -14.65 -11.97
CA THR A 106 -1.11 -14.05 -13.15
C THR A 106 -2.62 -14.27 -13.14
N GLY A 107 -3.12 -15.19 -12.32
CA GLY A 107 -4.54 -15.45 -12.16
C GLY A 107 -4.84 -16.07 -10.80
N VAL A 108 -6.00 -15.72 -10.25
CA VAL A 108 -6.53 -16.30 -9.01
C VAL A 108 -7.99 -16.67 -9.28
N ASN A 109 -8.34 -17.95 -9.10
CA ASN A 109 -9.71 -18.43 -9.25
C ASN A 109 -10.08 -19.33 -8.06
N ALA A 110 -10.84 -18.80 -7.11
CA ALA A 110 -11.04 -19.41 -5.80
C ALA A 110 -9.67 -19.74 -5.17
N ASN A 111 -9.33 -21.02 -5.03
CA ASN A 111 -8.08 -21.51 -4.46
C ASN A 111 -7.03 -21.89 -5.53
N ALA A 112 -7.37 -21.85 -6.82
CA ALA A 112 -6.43 -22.14 -7.89
C ALA A 112 -5.63 -20.89 -8.26
N LEU A 113 -4.31 -20.97 -8.14
CA LEU A 113 -3.38 -19.95 -8.63
C LEU A 113 -2.90 -20.31 -10.03
N THR A 114 -2.79 -19.30 -10.89
CA THR A 114 -2.05 -19.40 -12.16
C THR A 114 -0.80 -18.56 -12.05
N VAL A 115 0.36 -19.14 -12.34
CA VAL A 115 1.67 -18.51 -12.11
C VAL A 115 2.57 -18.60 -13.33
N VAL A 116 3.46 -17.62 -13.47
CA VAL A 116 4.66 -17.74 -14.29
C VAL A 116 5.76 -18.32 -13.41
N ARG A 117 6.26 -19.49 -13.81
CA ARG A 117 7.38 -20.20 -13.19
C ARG A 117 8.71 -19.52 -13.55
N GLY A 118 9.72 -19.64 -12.68
CA GLY A 118 11.06 -19.10 -12.95
C GLY A 118 11.11 -17.58 -13.17
N TYR A 119 10.23 -16.84 -12.49
CA TYR A 119 10.14 -15.39 -12.62
C TYR A 119 11.47 -14.71 -12.24
N ALA A 120 11.74 -13.57 -12.87
CA ALA A 120 13.01 -12.83 -12.76
C ALA A 120 14.28 -13.66 -13.11
N GLY A 121 14.14 -14.73 -13.91
CA GLY A 121 15.26 -15.57 -14.35
C GLY A 121 15.67 -16.64 -13.33
N THR A 122 14.84 -16.91 -12.34
CA THR A 122 15.03 -18.04 -11.42
C THR A 122 14.74 -19.37 -12.12
N THR A 123 15.25 -20.47 -11.56
CA THR A 123 15.06 -21.82 -12.14
C THR A 123 13.82 -22.46 -11.53
N PRO A 124 12.88 -22.98 -12.32
CA PRO A 124 11.72 -23.70 -11.78
C PRO A 124 12.13 -24.94 -10.98
N GLU A 125 11.56 -25.08 -9.78
CA GLU A 125 11.82 -26.18 -8.86
C GLU A 125 10.58 -27.07 -8.67
N ASN A 126 10.77 -28.27 -8.13
CA ASN A 126 9.64 -29.15 -7.85
C ASN A 126 8.78 -28.57 -6.72
N LEU A 127 7.48 -28.47 -6.99
CA LEU A 127 6.47 -28.17 -5.99
C LEU A 127 5.95 -29.46 -5.37
N ALA A 128 5.47 -29.37 -4.15
CA ALA A 128 4.85 -30.46 -3.42
C ALA A 128 3.73 -29.94 -2.53
N ASP A 129 2.81 -30.85 -2.23
CA ASP A 129 1.75 -30.62 -1.27
C ASP A 129 2.30 -30.18 0.10
N ASN A 130 1.54 -29.35 0.82
CA ASN A 130 1.86 -28.79 2.14
C ASN A 130 3.14 -27.94 2.23
N GLN A 131 3.75 -27.57 1.10
CA GLN A 131 4.85 -26.61 1.10
C GLN A 131 4.35 -25.21 1.48
N VAL A 132 5.09 -24.54 2.37
CA VAL A 132 4.77 -23.17 2.79
C VAL A 132 5.11 -22.21 1.67
N LEU A 133 4.10 -21.47 1.22
CA LEU A 133 4.21 -20.42 0.23
C LEU A 133 4.19 -19.05 0.92
N THR A 134 5.11 -18.17 0.56
CA THR A 134 5.19 -16.80 1.10
C THR A 134 4.94 -15.78 0.00
N ILE A 135 4.09 -14.79 0.30
CA ILE A 135 3.87 -13.61 -0.53
C ILE A 135 4.96 -12.60 -0.20
N LEU A 136 5.83 -12.31 -1.16
CA LEU A 136 6.96 -11.39 -1.00
C LEU A 136 6.55 -9.93 -1.22
N GLY A 137 5.60 -9.71 -2.12
CA GLY A 137 5.11 -8.39 -2.47
C GLY A 137 4.50 -8.38 -3.87
N ASN A 138 3.97 -7.24 -4.29
CA ASN A 138 3.34 -7.09 -5.60
C ASN A 138 4.33 -6.53 -6.63
N ALA A 139 4.31 -7.07 -7.84
CA ALA A 139 5.12 -6.65 -9.00
C ALA A 139 4.36 -5.73 -9.96
N ALA A 140 3.29 -5.05 -9.52
CA ALA A 140 2.59 -4.10 -10.37
C ALA A 140 3.52 -3.00 -10.88
N LEU A 141 3.29 -2.59 -12.12
CA LEU A 141 4.02 -1.50 -12.74
C LEU A 141 3.71 -0.19 -12.01
N GLU A 142 4.74 0.63 -11.80
CA GLU A 142 4.58 1.96 -11.24
C GLU A 142 3.59 2.79 -12.08
N GLY A 143 2.56 3.33 -11.43
CA GLY A 143 1.50 4.12 -12.08
C GLY A 143 0.41 3.31 -12.80
N ALA A 144 0.42 1.98 -12.71
CA ALA A 144 -0.69 1.16 -13.18
C ALA A 144 -1.94 1.31 -12.29
N ASP A 145 -3.07 0.85 -12.82
CA ASP A 145 -4.29 0.70 -12.03
C ASP A 145 -4.04 -0.21 -10.83
N LYS A 146 -4.80 0.01 -9.75
CA LYS A 146 -4.68 -0.81 -8.54
C LYS A 146 -4.84 -2.30 -8.89
N PRO A 147 -4.04 -3.19 -8.30
CA PRO A 147 -4.26 -4.62 -8.44
C PRO A 147 -5.69 -4.99 -8.01
N THR A 148 -6.39 -5.75 -8.85
CA THR A 148 -7.73 -6.28 -8.56
C THR A 148 -7.65 -7.61 -7.82
#